data_AF-M1YKI5-F1
#
_entry.id   AF-M1YKI5-F1
#
_cell.length_a   1.000
_cell.length_b   1.000
_cell.length_c   1.000
_cell.angle_alpha   90.00
_cell.angle_beta   90.00
_cell.angle_gamma   90.00
#
_symmetry.space_group_name_H-M   'P 1'
#
loop_
_entity.id
_entity.type
_entity.pdbx_description
1 polymer ?
#
loop_
_entity_poly.entity_id
_entity_poly.type
_entity_poly.pdbx_seq_one_letter_code
_entity_poly.pdbx_strand_id
1 'polypeptide(L)'
;MNAEEASLEDDTPASNIEEVERHVEYEDEGRQFEEKIKEIMVKRAINKVDEGSNVLNRVSGLPVIEMRVLASRFANPEEHEELEAFLIHEFMHARDMMDPEFDYEDAFIPGNPSVKNLITARFRLLWNIYVDARLAKKKIKSVMPKEARYREFDNYYRKIPEEQRRGIFEGLWNTESVTHEELLSMATDLETLISKYIDYTEDFTPEDQEYIHLQGSPCPLCKFPTYNWVDDPASVCDEMVIEAIQIDFPDWESKDGACDRCIEVYELRAGTS
;
A
#
# COMPACT_ATOMS: atom_id res chain seq x y z
N MET A 1 66.10 -54.38 24.03
CA MET A 1 65.69 -53.48 22.94
C MET A 1 64.18 -53.42 23.01
N ASN A 2 63.67 -52.44 23.73
CA ASN A 2 62.25 -52.27 24.00
C ASN A 2 61.69 -51.20 23.05
N ALA A 3 60.55 -51.50 22.43
CA ALA A 3 59.68 -50.51 21.82
C ALA A 3 58.24 -50.92 22.16
N GLU A 4 57.65 -50.21 23.12
CA GLU A 4 56.24 -50.21 23.48
C GLU A 4 55.43 -49.37 22.47
N GLU A 5 54.16 -49.71 22.38
CA GLU A 5 53.11 -49.10 21.57
C GLU A 5 52.91 -47.61 21.86
N ALA A 6 52.62 -46.82 20.81
CA ALA A 6 52.13 -45.45 20.93
C ALA A 6 50.86 -45.28 20.09
N SER A 7 49.75 -45.07 20.79
CA SER A 7 48.44 -44.62 20.32
C SER A 7 48.53 -43.17 19.83
N LEU A 8 48.06 -42.91 18.62
CA LEU A 8 47.86 -41.56 18.08
C LEU A 8 46.38 -41.18 18.29
N GLU A 9 46.14 -40.31 19.27
CA GLU A 9 44.90 -39.57 19.44
C GLU A 9 44.87 -38.44 18.39
N ASP A 10 43.81 -38.38 17.59
CA ASP A 10 43.59 -37.34 16.58
C ASP A 10 42.82 -36.18 17.23
N ASP A 11 43.56 -35.12 17.50
CA ASP A 11 43.17 -33.91 18.19
C ASP A 11 42.56 -32.94 17.16
N THR A 12 41.24 -33.02 16.94
CA THR A 12 40.51 -32.03 16.11
C THR A 12 39.86 -30.98 17.02
N PRO A 13 40.23 -29.69 16.91
CA PRO A 13 39.67 -28.67 17.77
C PRO A 13 38.24 -28.37 17.35
N ALA A 14 37.31 -28.60 18.28
CA ALA A 14 35.92 -28.16 18.20
C ALA A 14 35.87 -26.64 17.97
N SER A 15 35.38 -26.24 16.78
CA SER A 15 35.11 -24.85 16.47
C SER A 15 33.92 -24.38 17.32
N ASN A 16 34.21 -23.60 18.35
CA ASN A 16 33.24 -22.77 19.07
C ASN A 16 32.57 -21.83 18.06
N ILE A 17 31.37 -22.20 17.61
CA ILE A 17 30.42 -21.25 17.04
C ILE A 17 29.65 -20.73 18.25
N GLU A 18 30.09 -19.60 18.79
CA GLU A 18 29.29 -18.84 19.74
C GLU A 18 28.00 -18.42 19.00
N GLU A 19 26.90 -19.12 19.27
CA GLU A 19 25.56 -18.63 19.01
C GLU A 19 25.40 -17.34 19.80
N VAL A 20 25.67 -16.21 19.15
CA VAL A 20 25.29 -14.90 19.64
C VAL A 20 23.76 -14.86 19.56
N GLU A 21 23.10 -15.36 20.59
CA GLU A 21 21.70 -15.09 20.87
C GLU A 21 21.56 -13.56 20.90
N ARG A 22 21.07 -12.99 19.78
CA ARG A 22 20.61 -11.62 19.73
C ARG A 22 19.37 -11.54 20.60
N HIS A 23 19.58 -11.32 21.90
CA HIS A 23 18.51 -11.04 22.84
C HIS A 23 17.93 -9.67 22.46
N VAL A 24 16.85 -9.67 21.70
CA VAL A 24 16.06 -8.47 21.45
C VAL A 24 15.33 -8.17 22.75
N GLU A 25 15.72 -7.11 23.45
CA GLU A 25 14.94 -6.59 24.56
C GLU A 25 13.66 -5.97 23.98
N TYR A 26 12.56 -6.73 24.01
CA TYR A 26 11.24 -6.20 23.73
C TYR A 26 10.79 -5.37 24.94
N GLU A 27 10.69 -4.06 24.77
CA GLU A 27 10.10 -3.15 25.76
C GLU A 27 8.71 -3.65 26.22
N ASP A 28 8.32 -3.38 27.47
CA ASP A 28 7.10 -3.89 28.13
C ASP A 28 5.79 -3.71 27.32
N GLU A 29 5.75 -2.80 26.35
CA GLU A 29 4.64 -2.64 25.40
C GLU A 29 4.39 -3.89 24.54
N GLY A 30 5.44 -4.64 24.18
CA GLY A 30 5.34 -5.85 23.36
C GLY A 30 4.59 -6.99 24.07
N ARG A 31 4.72 -7.10 25.40
CA ARG A 31 4.04 -8.14 26.19
C ARG A 31 2.53 -7.95 26.26
N GLN A 32 2.05 -6.70 26.28
CA GLN A 32 0.60 -6.42 26.32
C GLN A 32 -0.13 -6.80 25.03
N PHE A 33 0.59 -6.84 23.90
CA PHE A 33 0.07 -7.27 22.61
C PHE A 33 -0.07 -8.80 22.53
N GLU A 34 0.96 -9.53 22.97
CA GLU A 34 0.99 -10.99 22.95
C GLU A 34 -0.07 -11.63 23.88
N GLU A 35 -0.27 -11.07 25.08
CA GLU A 35 -1.23 -11.58 26.06
C GLU A 35 -2.70 -11.46 25.61
N LYS A 36 -2.97 -10.62 24.60
CA LYS A 36 -4.31 -10.43 24.03
C LYS A 36 -4.59 -11.36 22.86
N ILE A 37 -3.59 -12.09 22.33
CA ILE A 37 -3.75 -12.94 21.15
C ILE A 37 -4.01 -14.38 21.59
N LYS A 38 -5.08 -14.98 21.07
CA LYS A 38 -5.39 -16.40 21.34
C LYS A 38 -4.50 -17.34 20.53
N GLU A 39 -4.37 -17.05 19.24
CA GLU A 39 -3.75 -17.94 18.26
C GLU A 39 -3.32 -17.14 17.03
N ILE A 40 -2.23 -17.57 16.40
CA ILE A 40 -1.79 -17.09 15.09
C ILE A 40 -1.84 -18.28 14.12
N MET A 41 -2.73 -18.21 13.12
CA MET A 41 -2.86 -19.21 12.07
C MET A 41 -2.07 -18.78 10.84
N VAL A 42 -1.01 -19.53 10.50
CA VAL A 42 -0.28 -19.32 9.25
C VAL A 42 -0.91 -20.16 8.14
N LYS A 43 -1.33 -19.50 7.06
CA LYS A 43 -1.90 -20.12 5.87
C LYS A 43 -1.06 -19.82 4.64
N ARG A 44 -1.15 -20.70 3.66
CA ARG A 44 -0.52 -20.48 2.35
C ARG A 44 -1.28 -19.42 1.55
N ALA A 45 -0.59 -18.38 1.11
CA ALA A 45 -1.07 -17.48 0.05
C ALA A 45 -0.95 -18.16 -1.33
N ILE A 46 -1.88 -17.88 -2.24
CA ILE A 46 -1.83 -18.43 -3.61
C ILE A 46 -0.97 -17.57 -4.52
N ASN A 47 -1.04 -16.24 -4.36
CA ASN A 47 -0.24 -15.25 -5.07
C ASN A 47 0.17 -14.10 -4.12
N LYS A 48 0.96 -13.13 -4.61
CA LYS A 48 1.43 -11.99 -3.79
C LYS A 48 0.30 -11.08 -3.27
N VAL A 49 -0.82 -10.97 -3.99
CA VAL A 49 -1.94 -10.11 -3.56
C VAL A 49 -2.80 -10.75 -2.46
N ASP A 50 -2.64 -12.06 -2.25
CA ASP A 50 -3.28 -12.83 -1.18
C ASP A 50 -2.45 -12.87 0.11
N GLU A 51 -1.23 -12.33 0.10
CA GLU A 51 -0.41 -12.19 1.30
C GLU A 51 -0.95 -11.10 2.23
N GLY A 52 -0.74 -11.30 3.52
CA GLY A 52 -1.02 -10.31 4.54
C GLY A 52 -1.63 -10.87 5.82
N SER A 53 -1.88 -10.00 6.78
CA SER A 53 -2.58 -10.35 8.02
C SER A 53 -4.05 -9.95 8.02
N ASN A 54 -4.84 -10.66 8.82
CA ASN A 54 -6.20 -10.27 9.18
C ASN A 54 -6.50 -10.73 10.62
N VAL A 55 -7.26 -9.94 11.37
CA VAL A 55 -7.68 -10.28 12.73
C VAL A 55 -9.11 -10.80 12.72
N LEU A 56 -9.27 -12.07 13.11
CA LEU A 56 -10.57 -12.75 13.18
C LEU A 56 -11.04 -12.80 14.63
N ASN A 57 -12.21 -12.23 14.89
CA ASN A 57 -12.82 -12.28 16.22
C ASN A 57 -13.84 -13.45 16.29
N ARG A 58 -13.35 -14.69 16.38
CA ARG A 58 -14.23 -15.88 16.45
C ARG A 58 -14.78 -16.09 17.86
N VAL A 59 -15.96 -15.51 18.14
CA VAL A 59 -16.99 -15.92 19.14
C VAL A 59 -16.53 -16.14 20.60
N SER A 60 -15.24 -16.08 20.92
CA SER A 60 -14.64 -16.52 22.19
C SER A 60 -13.80 -15.45 22.89
N GLY A 61 -13.94 -14.19 22.47
CA GLY A 61 -13.49 -13.00 23.21
C GLY A 61 -12.03 -12.60 23.03
N LEU A 62 -11.17 -13.52 22.55
CA LEU A 62 -9.79 -13.20 22.21
C LEU A 62 -9.55 -13.29 20.69
N PRO A 63 -8.87 -12.30 20.08
CA PRO A 63 -8.57 -12.26 18.66
C PRO A 63 -7.66 -13.41 18.20
N VAL A 64 -7.91 -13.89 16.98
CA VAL A 64 -7.05 -14.84 16.26
C VAL A 64 -6.49 -14.13 15.04
N ILE A 65 -5.16 -14.14 14.87
CA ILE A 65 -4.51 -13.54 13.70
C ILE A 65 -4.40 -14.61 12.61
N GLU A 66 -4.95 -14.35 11.43
CA GLU A 66 -4.67 -15.13 10.22
C GLU A 66 -3.55 -14.45 9.44
N MET A 67 -2.43 -15.15 9.25
CA MET A 67 -1.28 -14.69 8.47
C MET A 67 -1.19 -15.51 7.18
N ARG A 68 -1.27 -14.87 6.03
CA ARG A 68 -1.10 -15.53 4.72
C ARG A 68 0.27 -15.23 4.15
N VAL A 69 1.04 -16.28 3.93
CA VAL A 69 2.44 -16.19 3.46
C VAL A 69 2.61 -17.07 2.23
N LEU A 70 3.30 -16.56 1.21
CA LEU A 70 3.71 -17.36 0.06
C LEU A 70 4.74 -18.40 0.49
N ALA A 71 4.58 -19.63 -0.01
CA ALA A 71 5.54 -20.70 0.24
C ALA A 71 6.94 -20.38 -0.29
N SER A 72 7.04 -19.55 -1.34
CA SER A 72 8.32 -19.12 -1.92
C SER A 72 9.14 -18.29 -0.94
N ARG A 73 8.53 -17.54 -0.02
CA ARG A 73 9.25 -16.80 1.03
C ARG A 73 10.07 -17.70 1.96
N PHE A 74 9.71 -18.97 2.08
CA PHE A 74 10.47 -19.94 2.88
C PHE A 74 11.52 -20.68 2.05
N ALA A 75 11.29 -20.84 0.75
CA ALA A 75 12.08 -21.72 -0.11
C ALA A 75 13.10 -20.97 -0.99
N ASN A 76 12.83 -19.71 -1.33
CA ASN A 76 13.70 -18.87 -2.14
C ASN A 76 14.63 -18.06 -1.22
N PRO A 77 15.97 -18.20 -1.32
CA PRO A 77 16.92 -17.47 -0.47
C PRO A 77 16.72 -15.95 -0.44
N GLU A 78 16.43 -15.33 -1.58
CA GLU A 78 16.23 -13.87 -1.66
C GLU A 78 14.97 -13.44 -0.90
N GLU A 79 13.86 -14.16 -1.06
CA GLU A 79 12.61 -13.85 -0.37
C GLU A 79 12.65 -14.23 1.12
N HIS A 80 13.48 -15.21 1.48
CA HIS A 80 13.69 -15.63 2.86
C HIS A 80 14.38 -14.54 3.69
N GLU A 81 15.33 -13.80 3.11
CA GLU A 81 15.95 -12.64 3.76
C GLU A 81 14.95 -11.49 4.03
N GLU A 82 13.82 -11.46 3.31
CA GLU A 82 12.76 -10.47 3.47
C GLU A 82 11.59 -10.97 4.35
N LEU A 83 11.54 -12.27 4.67
CA LEU A 83 10.42 -12.88 5.39
C LEU A 83 10.22 -12.25 6.76
N GLU A 84 11.30 -12.00 7.51
CA GLU A 84 11.22 -11.36 8.83
C GLU A 84 10.61 -9.95 8.72
N ALA A 85 11.09 -9.14 7.78
CA ALA A 85 10.59 -7.78 7.57
C ALA A 85 9.12 -7.78 7.14
N PHE A 86 8.73 -8.75 6.30
CA PHE A 86 7.34 -8.97 5.90
C PHE A 86 6.46 -9.34 7.10
N LEU A 87 6.88 -10.30 7.93
CA LEU A 87 6.10 -10.70 9.10
C LEU A 87 5.94 -9.54 10.09
N ILE A 88 7.00 -8.78 10.35
CA ILE A 88 6.94 -7.60 11.22
C ILE A 88 5.95 -6.57 10.67
N HIS A 89 6.01 -6.29 9.36
CA HIS A 89 5.07 -5.40 8.68
C HIS A 89 3.62 -5.84 8.87
N GLU A 90 3.34 -7.11 8.62
CA GLU A 90 1.99 -7.67 8.74
C GLU A 90 1.51 -7.74 10.20
N PHE A 91 2.40 -7.95 11.17
CA PHE A 91 2.05 -7.86 12.58
C PHE A 91 1.72 -6.44 13.02
N MET A 92 2.32 -5.42 12.40
CA MET A 92 1.94 -4.02 12.66
C MET A 92 0.51 -3.74 12.18
N HIS A 93 0.08 -4.27 11.04
CA HIS A 93 -1.32 -4.21 10.62
C HIS A 93 -2.25 -4.91 11.61
N ALA A 94 -1.89 -6.12 12.05
CA ALA A 94 -2.69 -6.84 13.04
C ALA A 94 -2.77 -6.10 14.38
N ARG A 95 -1.71 -5.38 14.75
CA ARG A 95 -1.68 -4.51 15.94
C ARG A 95 -2.62 -3.34 15.82
N ASP A 96 -2.64 -2.67 14.68
CA ASP A 96 -3.60 -1.60 14.42
C ASP A 96 -5.04 -2.14 14.49
N MET A 97 -5.32 -3.31 13.89
CA MET A 97 -6.65 -3.94 13.95
C MET A 97 -7.14 -4.29 15.37
N MET A 98 -6.24 -4.38 16.35
CA MET A 98 -6.57 -4.68 17.75
C MET A 98 -6.47 -3.45 18.66
N ASP A 99 -6.02 -2.31 18.13
CA ASP A 99 -5.85 -1.08 18.88
C ASP A 99 -7.19 -0.32 18.95
N PRO A 100 -7.76 -0.10 20.15
CA PRO A 100 -8.98 0.68 20.30
C PRO A 100 -8.86 2.12 19.80
N GLU A 101 -7.66 2.71 19.77
CA GLU A 101 -7.46 4.07 19.22
C GLU A 101 -7.46 4.07 17.69
N PHE A 102 -7.07 2.96 17.05
CA PHE A 102 -7.16 2.82 15.60
C PHE A 102 -8.60 2.53 15.15
N ASP A 103 -9.40 1.88 16.02
CA ASP A 103 -10.83 1.63 15.83
C ASP A 103 -11.16 0.92 14.51
N TYR A 104 -10.51 -0.22 14.28
CA TYR A 104 -10.70 -0.99 13.06
C TYR A 104 -12.11 -1.56 12.95
N GLU A 105 -12.80 -1.18 11.87
CA GLU A 105 -14.11 -1.73 11.51
C GLU A 105 -14.03 -2.45 10.17
N ASP A 106 -14.74 -3.58 10.04
CA ASP A 106 -14.98 -4.20 8.74
C ASP A 106 -16.02 -3.36 7.98
N ALA A 107 -15.56 -2.19 7.51
CA ALA A 107 -16.39 -1.17 6.92
C ALA A 107 -16.84 -1.60 5.52
N PHE A 108 -18.15 -1.49 5.27
CA PHE A 108 -18.70 -1.74 3.96
C PHE A 108 -18.27 -0.62 2.99
N ILE A 109 -17.45 -0.96 2.00
CA ILE A 109 -17.12 -0.05 0.91
C ILE A 109 -18.28 -0.06 -0.12
N PRO A 110 -19.00 1.05 -0.31
CA PRO A 110 -20.09 1.15 -1.29
C PRO A 110 -19.56 1.20 -2.73
N GLY A 111 -20.44 0.96 -3.70
CA GLY A 111 -20.11 1.08 -5.13
C GLY A 111 -19.95 -0.25 -5.87
N ASN A 112 -19.64 -0.17 -7.16
CA ASN A 112 -19.41 -1.33 -8.01
C ASN A 112 -18.05 -2.00 -7.69
N PRO A 113 -17.80 -3.25 -8.13
CA PRO A 113 -16.57 -3.97 -7.81
C PRO A 113 -15.29 -3.19 -8.13
N SER A 114 -15.30 -2.40 -9.20
CA SER A 114 -14.13 -1.63 -9.58
C SER A 114 -13.84 -0.45 -8.65
N VAL A 115 -14.86 0.31 -8.27
CA VAL A 115 -14.74 1.40 -7.28
C VAL A 115 -14.27 0.82 -5.94
N LYS A 116 -14.81 -0.33 -5.53
CA LYS A 116 -14.35 -1.03 -4.32
C LYS A 116 -12.87 -1.38 -4.41
N ASN A 117 -12.44 -1.98 -5.52
CA ASN A 117 -11.03 -2.35 -5.71
C ASN A 117 -10.09 -1.13 -5.67
N LEU A 118 -10.52 0.00 -6.24
CA LEU A 118 -9.76 1.25 -6.21
C LEU A 118 -9.60 1.77 -4.78
N ILE A 119 -10.70 1.88 -4.03
CA ILE A 119 -10.69 2.34 -2.64
C ILE A 119 -9.85 1.39 -1.78
N THR A 120 -10.03 0.07 -1.93
CA THR A 120 -9.21 -0.93 -1.21
C THR A 120 -7.72 -0.78 -1.52
N ALA A 121 -7.35 -0.54 -2.77
CA ALA A 121 -5.95 -0.37 -3.14
C ALA A 121 -5.35 0.92 -2.57
N ARG A 122 -6.09 2.04 -2.58
CA ARG A 122 -5.66 3.29 -1.93
C ARG A 122 -5.53 3.14 -0.43
N PHE A 123 -6.54 2.53 0.21
CA PHE A 123 -6.53 2.28 1.64
C PHE A 123 -5.31 1.46 2.06
N ARG A 124 -5.04 0.35 1.36
CA ARG A 124 -3.84 -0.48 1.59
C ARG A 124 -2.55 0.32 1.42
N LEU A 125 -2.45 1.14 0.38
CA LEU A 125 -1.28 2.00 0.15
C LEU A 125 -1.06 2.97 1.32
N LEU A 126 -2.09 3.71 1.74
CA LEU A 126 -2.00 4.66 2.84
C LEU A 126 -1.65 3.97 4.16
N TRP A 127 -2.27 2.82 4.45
CA TRP A 127 -1.97 2.04 5.65
C TRP A 127 -0.54 1.47 5.64
N ASN A 128 -0.07 0.97 4.48
CA ASN A 128 1.32 0.52 4.33
C ASN A 128 2.31 1.65 4.61
N ILE A 129 2.07 2.84 4.09
CA ILE A 129 2.91 4.02 4.37
C ILE A 129 2.91 4.33 5.86
N TYR A 130 1.75 4.30 6.52
CA TYR A 130 1.64 4.53 7.97
C TYR A 130 2.39 3.48 8.80
N VAL A 131 2.31 2.20 8.43
CA VAL A 131 3.08 1.11 9.07
C VAL A 131 4.58 1.30 8.86
N ASP A 132 5.00 1.51 7.62
CA ASP A 132 6.41 1.67 7.24
C ASP A 132 7.05 2.88 7.93
N ALA A 133 6.30 3.98 8.06
CA ALA A 133 6.72 5.16 8.80
C ALA A 133 7.00 4.85 10.28
N ARG A 134 6.12 4.09 10.95
CA ARG A 134 6.32 3.71 12.36
C ARG A 134 7.49 2.74 12.53
N LEU A 135 7.67 1.80 11.61
CA LEU A 135 8.84 0.92 11.60
C LEU A 135 10.14 1.71 11.42
N ALA A 136 10.15 2.67 10.49
CA ALA A 136 11.30 3.55 10.27
C ALA A 136 11.65 4.41 11.50
N LYS A 137 10.64 4.97 12.19
CA LYS A 137 10.83 5.71 13.47
C LYS A 137 11.49 4.81 14.53
N LYS A 138 11.15 3.51 14.55
CA LYS A 138 11.78 2.49 15.41
C LYS A 138 13.10 1.93 14.88
N LYS A 139 13.58 2.39 13.72
CA LYS A 139 14.78 1.87 13.01
C LYS A 139 14.70 0.36 12.72
N ILE A 140 13.50 -0.16 12.56
CA ILE A 140 13.25 -1.55 12.17
C ILE A 140 13.18 -1.62 10.64
N LYS A 141 13.86 -2.60 10.05
CA LYS A 141 13.86 -2.81 8.59
C LYS A 141 12.44 -3.18 8.14
N SER A 142 11.84 -2.36 7.28
CA SER A 142 10.61 -2.70 6.54
C SER A 142 10.94 -3.49 5.27
N VAL A 143 9.92 -4.15 4.72
CA VAL A 143 9.91 -4.72 3.35
C VAL A 143 10.31 -3.69 2.31
N MET A 144 9.93 -2.42 2.48
CA MET A 144 10.28 -1.35 1.54
C MET A 144 10.84 -0.12 2.24
N PRO A 145 11.89 0.51 1.67
CA PRO A 145 12.40 1.78 2.18
C PRO A 145 11.45 2.94 1.86
N LYS A 146 11.60 4.06 2.58
CA LYS A 146 10.81 5.29 2.43
C LYS A 146 10.74 5.74 0.96
N GLU A 147 11.87 5.71 0.25
CA GLU A 147 11.96 6.15 -1.15
C GLU A 147 11.15 5.24 -2.08
N ALA A 148 11.08 3.94 -1.79
CA ALA A 148 10.30 3.00 -2.59
C ALA A 148 8.79 3.15 -2.29
N ARG A 149 8.42 3.43 -1.04
CA ARG A 149 7.05 3.83 -0.67
C ARG A 149 6.63 5.14 -1.33
N TYR A 150 7.51 6.13 -1.37
CA TYR A 150 7.24 7.39 -2.08
C TYR A 150 7.01 7.13 -3.56
N ARG A 151 7.81 6.29 -4.24
CA ARG A 151 7.57 5.96 -5.65
C ARG A 151 6.22 5.29 -5.89
N GLU A 152 5.79 4.41 -5.00
CA GLU A 152 4.47 3.79 -5.10
C GLU A 152 3.35 4.81 -4.93
N PHE A 153 3.47 5.69 -3.92
CA PHE A 153 2.55 6.81 -3.70
C PHE A 153 2.51 7.75 -4.91
N ASP A 154 3.67 8.20 -5.37
CA ASP A 154 3.85 9.07 -6.52
C ASP A 154 3.18 8.47 -7.75
N ASN A 155 3.37 7.17 -8.00
CA ASN A 155 2.72 6.46 -9.09
C ASN A 155 1.19 6.45 -9.00
N TYR A 156 0.63 6.30 -7.81
CA TYR A 156 -0.82 6.26 -7.61
C TYR A 156 -1.46 7.65 -7.77
N TYR A 157 -0.73 8.69 -7.38
CA TYR A 157 -1.23 10.05 -7.27
C TYR A 157 -0.61 11.03 -8.27
N ARG A 158 0.06 10.56 -9.35
CA ARG A 158 0.81 11.38 -10.34
C ARG A 158 0.10 12.62 -10.90
N LYS A 159 -1.23 12.70 -10.78
CA LYS A 159 -2.04 13.83 -11.23
C LYS A 159 -2.09 15.00 -10.25
N ILE A 160 -1.83 14.78 -8.97
CA ILE A 160 -1.53 15.87 -8.03
C ILE A 160 -0.17 16.44 -8.42
N PRO A 161 0.08 17.76 -8.43
CA PRO A 161 1.40 18.27 -8.80
C PRO A 161 2.51 17.83 -7.82
N GLU A 162 3.76 17.73 -8.30
CA GLU A 162 4.85 17.02 -7.59
C GLU A 162 5.13 17.56 -6.19
N GLU A 163 5.13 18.88 -6.02
CA GLU A 163 5.39 19.54 -4.73
C GLU A 163 4.33 19.14 -3.70
N GLN A 164 3.06 19.13 -4.11
CA GLN A 164 1.93 18.73 -3.28
C GLN A 164 1.95 17.23 -3.01
N ARG A 165 2.29 16.37 -3.99
CA ARG A 165 2.47 14.92 -3.73
C ARG A 165 3.51 14.68 -2.65
N ARG A 166 4.62 15.42 -2.70
CA ARG A 166 5.69 15.32 -1.71
C ARG A 166 5.24 15.79 -0.34
N GLY A 167 4.52 16.91 -0.26
CA GLY A 167 3.96 17.42 0.98
C GLY A 167 2.99 16.43 1.64
N ILE A 168 2.06 15.85 0.86
CA ILE A 168 1.10 14.85 1.34
C ILE A 168 1.83 13.61 1.86
N PHE A 169 2.80 13.09 1.09
CA PHE A 169 3.56 11.92 1.52
C PHE A 169 4.35 12.18 2.81
N GLU A 170 5.02 13.33 2.93
CA GLU A 170 5.74 13.69 4.16
C GLU A 170 4.78 13.90 5.34
N GLY A 171 3.61 14.49 5.13
CA GLY A 171 2.57 14.60 6.16
C GLY A 171 2.12 13.23 6.66
N LEU A 172 1.79 12.32 5.74
CA LEU A 172 1.41 10.94 6.07
C LEU A 172 2.54 10.18 6.76
N TRP A 173 3.78 10.31 6.27
CA TRP A 173 4.96 9.64 6.85
C TRP A 173 5.26 10.12 8.27
N ASN A 174 5.01 11.39 8.57
CA ASN A 174 5.31 11.96 9.88
C ASN A 174 4.13 11.86 10.87
N THR A 175 2.95 11.47 10.41
CA THR A 175 1.74 11.27 11.23
C THR A 175 2.03 10.39 12.47
N GLU A 176 1.52 10.80 13.64
CA GLU A 176 1.70 10.07 14.90
C GLU A 176 0.64 8.99 15.06
N SER A 177 -0.63 9.38 14.95
CA SER A 177 -1.80 8.49 14.99
C SER A 177 -2.74 8.79 13.83
N VAL A 178 -3.43 7.75 13.37
CA VAL A 178 -4.50 7.84 12.38
C VAL A 178 -5.53 6.77 12.73
N THR A 179 -6.82 7.07 12.57
CA THR A 179 -7.87 6.06 12.75
C THR A 179 -8.18 5.32 11.45
N HIS A 180 -8.86 4.18 11.57
CA HIS A 180 -9.37 3.44 10.44
C HIS A 180 -10.31 4.29 9.57
N GLU A 181 -11.22 5.05 10.19
CA GLU A 181 -12.15 5.95 9.51
C GLU A 181 -11.40 7.03 8.71
N GLU A 182 -10.36 7.63 9.29
CA GLU A 182 -9.56 8.65 8.62
C GLU A 182 -8.83 8.09 7.39
N LEU A 183 -8.20 6.91 7.51
CA LEU A 183 -7.56 6.24 6.37
C LEU A 183 -8.58 5.89 5.27
N LEU A 184 -9.75 5.40 5.65
CA LEU A 184 -10.80 5.05 4.70
C LEU A 184 -11.38 6.29 4.00
N SER A 185 -11.56 7.38 4.74
CA SER A 185 -12.01 8.65 4.20
C SER A 185 -11.02 9.19 3.17
N MET A 186 -9.72 9.23 3.50
CA MET A 186 -8.65 9.63 2.57
C MET A 186 -8.53 8.70 1.35
N ALA A 187 -8.80 7.41 1.52
CA ALA A 187 -8.79 6.45 0.40
C ALA A 187 -9.98 6.64 -0.54
N THR A 188 -11.12 7.07 0.00
CA THR A 188 -12.37 7.27 -0.73
C THR A 188 -12.39 8.62 -1.43
N ASP A 189 -11.96 9.67 -0.74
CA ASP A 189 -12.01 11.05 -1.18
C ASP A 189 -10.61 11.68 -1.17
N LEU A 190 -10.22 12.19 -2.34
CA LEU A 190 -8.91 12.79 -2.53
C LEU A 190 -8.81 14.15 -1.86
N GLU A 191 -9.88 14.94 -1.87
CA GLU A 191 -9.88 16.26 -1.26
C GLU A 191 -9.59 16.14 0.24
N THR A 192 -10.17 15.14 0.90
CA THR A 192 -9.84 14.77 2.29
C THR A 192 -8.36 14.43 2.47
N LEU A 193 -7.74 13.65 1.57
CA LEU A 193 -6.31 13.33 1.65
C LEU A 193 -5.42 14.59 1.51
N ILE A 194 -5.73 15.46 0.54
CA ILE A 194 -4.93 16.66 0.28
C ILE A 194 -5.04 17.63 1.46
N SER A 195 -6.28 17.98 1.84
CA SER A 195 -6.56 18.96 2.89
C SER A 195 -6.09 18.56 4.28
N LYS A 196 -5.90 17.26 4.55
CA LYS A 196 -5.33 16.79 5.81
C LYS A 196 -3.86 17.17 5.99
N TYR A 197 -3.10 17.24 4.89
CA TYR A 197 -1.63 17.35 4.95
C TYR A 197 -1.06 18.61 4.31
N ILE A 198 -1.86 19.31 3.50
CA ILE A 198 -1.47 20.54 2.82
C ILE A 198 -2.60 21.55 2.97
N ASP A 199 -2.25 22.83 3.17
CA ASP A 199 -3.23 23.90 3.12
C ASP A 199 -3.63 24.16 1.66
N TYR A 200 -4.80 23.63 1.30
CA TYR A 200 -5.37 23.70 -0.05
C TYR A 200 -5.56 25.14 -0.56
N THR A 201 -5.58 26.14 0.33
CA THR A 201 -5.90 27.54 -0.03
C THR A 201 -4.67 28.39 -0.36
N GLU A 202 -3.48 27.99 0.10
CA GLU A 202 -2.22 28.70 -0.19
C GLU A 202 -1.42 28.05 -1.32
N ASP A 203 -1.56 26.72 -1.52
CA ASP A 203 -0.69 25.93 -2.41
C ASP A 203 -1.33 25.44 -3.73
N PHE A 204 -2.61 25.76 -3.97
CA PHE A 204 -3.30 25.46 -5.24
C PHE A 204 -3.82 26.74 -5.90
N THR A 205 -3.44 26.98 -7.15
CA THR A 205 -4.15 27.98 -7.95
C THR A 205 -5.52 27.43 -8.37
N PRO A 206 -6.52 28.28 -8.71
CA PRO A 206 -7.81 27.80 -9.21
C PRO A 206 -7.70 26.90 -10.46
N GLU A 207 -6.61 27.01 -11.22
CA GLU A 207 -6.30 26.18 -12.38
C GLU A 207 -5.82 24.77 -11.97
N ASP A 208 -5.13 24.63 -10.84
CA ASP A 208 -4.70 23.35 -10.27
C ASP A 208 -5.86 22.57 -9.61
N GLN A 209 -6.94 23.26 -9.24
CA GLN A 209 -8.13 22.69 -8.60
C GLN A 209 -9.03 21.90 -9.58
N GLU A 210 -8.90 22.13 -10.89
CA GLU A 210 -9.80 21.57 -11.91
C GLU A 210 -9.37 20.22 -12.49
N TYR A 211 -8.26 19.62 -12.04
CA TYR A 211 -7.66 18.49 -12.74
C TYR A 211 -7.05 17.43 -11.82
N ILE A 212 -7.86 16.51 -11.32
CA ILE A 212 -7.30 15.28 -10.71
C ILE A 212 -8.09 14.02 -11.08
N HIS A 213 -7.85 13.49 -12.29
CA HIS A 213 -8.29 12.13 -12.65
C HIS A 213 -7.35 11.09 -12.06
N LEU A 214 -7.63 10.66 -10.83
CA LEU A 214 -6.86 9.60 -10.20
C LEU A 214 -6.84 8.32 -11.05
N GLN A 215 -5.72 7.60 -11.01
CA GLN A 215 -5.63 6.30 -11.67
C GLN A 215 -6.70 5.35 -11.10
N GLY A 216 -7.36 4.61 -11.99
CA GLY A 216 -8.47 3.72 -11.68
C GLY A 216 -9.82 4.43 -11.50
N SER A 217 -9.89 5.76 -11.54
CA SER A 217 -11.17 6.48 -11.57
C SER A 217 -11.99 6.11 -12.82
N PRO A 218 -13.33 6.10 -12.74
CA PRO A 218 -14.17 5.82 -13.88
C PRO A 218 -14.06 6.95 -14.92
N CYS A 219 -13.78 6.58 -16.18
CA CYS A 219 -13.77 7.53 -17.30
C CYS A 219 -15.12 8.25 -17.43
N PRO A 220 -15.19 9.57 -17.66
CA PRO A 220 -16.45 10.28 -17.78
C PRO A 220 -17.30 9.82 -18.97
N LEU A 221 -16.67 9.28 -20.03
CA LEU A 221 -17.36 8.81 -21.23
C LEU A 221 -17.92 7.39 -21.06
N CYS A 222 -17.06 6.41 -20.79
CA CYS A 222 -17.48 5.00 -20.72
C CYS A 222 -17.79 4.49 -19.31
N LYS A 223 -17.51 5.27 -18.27
CA LYS A 223 -17.68 4.92 -16.84
C LYS A 223 -16.88 3.69 -16.38
N PHE A 224 -15.97 3.17 -17.20
CA PHE A 224 -15.04 2.13 -16.79
C PHE A 224 -13.80 2.72 -16.09
N PRO A 225 -13.26 2.04 -15.08
CA PRO A 225 -11.97 2.40 -14.48
C PRO A 225 -10.89 2.47 -15.55
N THR A 226 -10.11 3.54 -15.54
CA THR A 226 -8.97 3.65 -16.44
C THR A 226 -7.70 4.03 -15.70
N TYR A 227 -6.60 3.42 -16.14
CA TYR A 227 -5.24 3.72 -15.71
C TYR A 227 -4.47 4.49 -16.81
N ASN A 228 -5.04 4.58 -18.01
CA ASN A 228 -4.52 5.31 -19.15
C ASN A 228 -5.47 6.47 -19.46
N TRP A 229 -5.06 7.68 -19.10
CA TRP A 229 -5.84 8.90 -19.29
C TRP A 229 -5.22 9.76 -20.39
N VAL A 230 -6.07 10.36 -21.20
CA VAL A 230 -5.78 11.53 -22.03
C VAL A 230 -6.42 12.72 -21.30
N ASP A 231 -5.62 13.51 -20.59
CA ASP A 231 -6.13 14.53 -19.65
C ASP A 231 -6.66 15.77 -20.34
N ASP A 232 -6.06 16.14 -21.47
CA ASP A 232 -6.55 17.24 -22.30
C ASP A 232 -6.61 16.76 -23.77
N PRO A 233 -7.69 16.08 -24.17
CA PRO A 233 -7.86 15.60 -25.53
C PRO A 233 -7.76 16.71 -26.57
N ALA A 234 -8.15 17.95 -26.27
CA ALA A 234 -8.01 19.08 -27.19
C ALA A 234 -6.54 19.45 -27.51
N SER A 235 -5.58 19.05 -26.68
CA SER A 235 -4.15 19.24 -26.96
C SER A 235 -3.55 18.20 -27.90
N VAL A 236 -4.21 17.04 -28.08
CA VAL A 236 -3.67 15.88 -28.81
C VAL A 236 -4.54 15.43 -29.97
N CYS A 237 -5.85 15.63 -29.90
CA CYS A 237 -6.83 15.21 -30.90
C CYS A 237 -7.30 16.38 -31.76
N ASP A 238 -7.80 16.06 -32.96
CA ASP A 238 -8.39 17.05 -33.85
C ASP A 238 -9.72 17.60 -33.29
N GLU A 239 -10.06 18.85 -33.64
CA GLU A 239 -11.28 19.55 -33.18
C GLU A 239 -12.56 18.74 -33.46
N MET A 240 -12.61 18.00 -34.58
CA MET A 240 -13.73 17.14 -34.95
C MET A 240 -13.98 15.99 -33.95
N VAL A 241 -12.92 15.50 -33.29
CA VAL A 241 -13.01 14.46 -32.25
C VAL A 241 -13.67 15.05 -31.00
N ILE A 242 -13.25 16.25 -30.61
CA ILE A 242 -13.80 16.97 -29.46
C ILE A 242 -15.28 17.29 -29.66
N GLU A 243 -15.64 17.81 -30.83
CA GLU A 243 -17.03 18.08 -31.19
C GLU A 243 -17.88 16.79 -31.15
N ALA A 244 -17.35 15.67 -31.65
CA ALA A 244 -18.06 14.40 -31.63
C ALA A 244 -18.32 13.90 -30.20
N ILE A 245 -17.37 14.07 -29.29
CA ILE A 245 -17.55 13.74 -27.87
C ILE A 245 -18.60 14.65 -27.25
N GLN A 246 -18.52 15.97 -27.46
CA GLN A 246 -19.46 16.94 -26.89
C GLN A 246 -20.90 16.78 -27.43
N ILE A 247 -21.06 16.30 -28.65
CA ILE A 247 -22.39 15.95 -29.20
C ILE A 247 -23.04 14.82 -28.39
N ASP A 248 -22.27 13.80 -28.03
CA ASP A 248 -22.78 12.65 -27.27
C ASP A 248 -22.83 12.93 -25.76
N PHE A 249 -21.94 13.80 -25.26
CA PHE A 249 -21.77 14.18 -23.86
C PHE A 249 -21.71 15.72 -23.70
N PRO A 250 -22.86 16.41 -23.68
CA PRO A 250 -22.90 17.88 -23.70
C PRO A 250 -22.29 18.59 -22.48
N ASP A 251 -22.26 17.90 -21.33
CA ASP A 251 -21.70 18.41 -20.07
C ASP A 251 -20.21 18.10 -19.93
N TRP A 252 -19.60 17.41 -20.91
CA TRP A 252 -18.18 17.07 -20.90
C TRP A 252 -17.35 18.19 -21.53
N GLU A 253 -16.29 18.59 -20.84
CA GLU A 253 -15.27 19.51 -21.32
C GLU A 253 -13.95 18.76 -21.56
N SER A 254 -13.07 19.27 -22.43
CA SER A 254 -11.76 18.64 -22.69
C SER A 254 -10.98 18.38 -21.40
N LYS A 255 -11.15 19.28 -20.43
CA LYS A 255 -10.53 19.19 -19.11
C LYS A 255 -10.95 17.99 -18.27
N ASP A 256 -12.13 17.43 -18.53
CA ASP A 256 -12.61 16.22 -17.84
C ASP A 256 -11.86 14.95 -18.32
N GLY A 257 -11.02 15.08 -19.34
CA GLY A 257 -10.24 14.01 -19.92
C GLY A 257 -11.09 12.83 -20.43
N ALA A 258 -10.41 11.81 -20.93
CA ALA A 258 -11.03 10.52 -21.26
C ALA A 258 -10.00 9.39 -21.22
N CYS A 259 -10.46 8.13 -21.17
CA CYS A 259 -9.53 7.02 -21.35
C CYS A 259 -9.04 6.95 -22.81
N ASP A 260 -7.80 6.49 -22.99
CA ASP A 260 -7.17 6.24 -24.30
C ASP A 260 -8.11 5.51 -25.28
N ARG A 261 -8.85 4.50 -24.80
CA ARG A 261 -9.81 3.73 -25.60
C ARG A 261 -11.03 4.52 -26.05
N CYS A 262 -11.54 5.43 -25.23
CA CYS A 262 -12.64 6.28 -25.66
C CYS A 262 -12.16 7.26 -26.72
N ILE A 263 -10.98 7.84 -26.52
CA ILE A 263 -10.36 8.72 -27.52
C ILE A 263 -10.15 7.99 -28.84
N GLU A 264 -9.55 6.81 -28.83
CA GLU A 264 -9.35 5.98 -30.03
C GLU A 264 -10.67 5.70 -30.77
N VAL A 265 -11.75 5.43 -30.04
CA VAL A 265 -13.08 5.19 -30.64
C VAL A 265 -13.63 6.46 -31.31
N TYR A 266 -13.45 7.63 -30.71
CA TYR A 266 -13.91 8.89 -31.29
C TYR A 266 -13.04 9.36 -32.45
N GLU A 267 -11.72 9.13 -32.42
CA GLU A 267 -10.81 9.36 -33.54
C GLU A 267 -11.23 8.55 -34.78
N LEU A 268 -11.52 7.26 -34.58
CA LEU A 268 -12.04 6.40 -35.64
C LEU A 268 -13.39 6.87 -36.18
N ARG A 269 -14.27 7.39 -35.32
CA ARG A 269 -15.59 7.90 -35.72
C ARG A 269 -15.52 9.23 -36.46
N ALA A 270 -14.59 10.10 -36.09
CA ALA A 270 -14.32 11.38 -36.75
C ALA A 270 -13.59 11.21 -38.09
N GLY A 271 -13.03 10.03 -38.36
CA GLY A 271 -12.32 9.72 -39.61
C GLY A 271 -10.86 10.18 -39.60
N THR A 272 -10.28 10.37 -38.41
CA THR A 272 -8.90 10.80 -38.18
C THR A 272 -8.12 9.57 -37.70
N SER A 273 -7.40 8.91 -38.60
CA SER A 273 -6.52 7.75 -38.32
C SER A 273 -5.19 7.89 -39.03
#